data_AF-A0A1Q7E1P0-F1
#
_entry.id   AF-A0A1Q7E1P0-F1
#
_cell.length_a   1.000
_cell.length_b   1.000
_cell.length_c   1.000
_cell.angle_alpha   90.00
_cell.angle_beta   90.00
_cell.angle_gamma   90.00
#
_symmetry.space_group_name_H-M   'P 1'
#
loop_
_entity.id
_entity.type
_entity.pdbx_description
1 polymer ?
#
loop_
_entity_poly.entity_id
_entity_poly.type
_entity_poly.pdbx_seq_one_letter_code
_entity_poly.pdbx_strand_id
1 'polypeptide(L)'
;MQPNSADVGQVITPPVEVVVRDSVGGTDSSFTGTITISVASNSTGASLSGTTVVRPVNGIASFGNLAIDKAGTYTLQASTSGATSIVSSAFTISTRNAP
;
A
#
# COMPACT_ATOMS: atom_id res chain seq x y z
N MET A 1 -0.15 9.00 -0.12
CA MET A 1 1.32 8.83 -0.15
C MET A 1 1.65 7.49 -0.77
N GLN A 2 2.60 7.43 -1.71
CA GLN A 2 3.00 6.17 -2.35
C GLN A 2 4.14 5.48 -1.55
N PRO A 3 4.22 4.13 -1.61
CA PRO A 3 5.32 3.38 -1.02
C PRO A 3 6.66 3.80 -1.62
N ASN A 4 7.71 3.79 -0.79
CA ASN A 4 9.09 4.00 -1.21
C ASN A 4 9.91 2.72 -1.06
N SER A 5 11.20 2.80 -1.40
CA SER A 5 12.10 1.69 -1.22
C SER A 5 12.32 1.37 0.26
N ALA A 6 12.31 0.08 0.61
CA ALA A 6 12.54 -0.40 1.97
C ALA A 6 13.46 -1.63 1.95
N ASP A 7 13.94 -2.05 3.12
CA ASP A 7 14.69 -3.29 3.25
C ASP A 7 13.76 -4.48 3.45
N VAL A 8 14.23 -5.68 3.08
CA VAL A 8 13.52 -6.94 3.32
C VAL A 8 13.10 -7.07 4.78
N GLY A 9 11.81 -7.33 5.00
CA GLY A 9 11.20 -7.51 6.31
C GLY A 9 11.12 -6.22 7.14
N GLN A 10 11.55 -5.07 6.60
CA GLN A 10 11.39 -3.77 7.26
C GLN A 10 10.10 -3.09 6.83
N VAL A 11 9.60 -2.23 7.72
CA VAL A 11 8.41 -1.43 7.46
C VAL A 11 8.71 -0.40 6.37
N ILE A 12 7.84 -0.33 5.37
CA ILE A 12 7.88 0.68 4.31
C ILE A 12 7.57 2.04 4.97
N THR A 13 8.56 2.94 4.95
CA THR A 13 8.49 4.26 5.60
C THR A 13 8.92 5.34 4.63
N PRO A 14 8.08 6.36 4.32
CA PRO A 14 6.87 6.76 5.05
C PRO A 14 5.67 5.82 4.85
N PRO A 15 4.67 5.88 5.76
CA PRO A 15 3.46 5.07 5.66
C PRO A 15 2.76 5.27 4.32
N VAL A 16 2.20 4.18 3.78
CA VAL A 16 1.41 4.25 2.54
C VAL A 16 0.04 4.82 2.88
N GLU A 17 -0.41 5.82 2.14
CA GLU A 17 -1.73 6.43 2.36
C GLU A 17 -2.54 6.39 1.09
N VAL A 18 -3.76 5.87 1.21
CA VAL A 18 -4.75 5.83 0.15
C VAL A 18 -5.83 6.85 0.46
N VAL A 19 -6.02 7.79 -0.47
CA VAL A 19 -7.07 8.81 -0.39
C VAL A 19 -8.19 8.40 -1.33
N VAL A 20 -9.39 8.25 -0.78
CA VAL A 20 -10.60 8.01 -1.58
C VAL A 20 -11.05 9.34 -2.16
N ARG A 21 -11.20 9.38 -3.49
CA ARG A 21 -11.68 10.56 -4.19
C ARG A 21 -13.11 10.36 -4.66
N ASP A 22 -13.92 11.40 -4.53
CA ASP A 22 -15.27 11.46 -5.09
C ASP A 22 -15.24 11.75 -6.61
N SER A 23 -16.41 11.78 -7.23
CA SER A 23 -16.58 12.04 -8.66
C SER A 23 -16.20 13.47 -9.10
N VAL A 24 -16.05 14.40 -8.15
CA VAL A 24 -15.62 15.78 -8.40
C VAL A 24 -14.13 15.99 -8.08
N GLY A 25 -13.41 14.93 -7.71
CA GLY A 25 -11.97 14.93 -7.43
C GLY A 25 -11.60 15.37 -6.00
N GLY A 26 -12.58 15.63 -5.15
CA GLY A 26 -12.43 15.90 -3.72
C GLY A 26 -12.18 14.64 -2.91
N THR A 27 -11.77 14.78 -1.64
CA THR A 27 -11.64 13.63 -0.74
C THR A 27 -13.02 13.24 -0.21
N ASP A 28 -13.44 12.00 -0.46
CA ASP A 28 -14.71 11.50 0.06
C ASP A 28 -14.58 11.15 1.55
N SER A 29 -14.79 12.16 2.39
CA SER A 29 -14.77 11.99 3.85
C SER A 29 -15.92 11.14 4.39
N SER A 30 -16.98 10.94 3.62
CA SER A 30 -18.13 10.10 3.97
C SER A 30 -17.91 8.62 3.64
N PHE A 31 -16.81 8.30 2.94
CA PHE A 31 -16.49 6.95 2.57
C PHE A 31 -16.16 6.11 3.80
N THR A 32 -16.94 5.04 4.01
CA THR A 32 -16.77 4.13 5.14
C THR A 32 -16.47 2.68 4.72
N GLY A 33 -16.20 2.46 3.43
CA GLY A 33 -15.75 1.17 2.91
C GLY A 33 -14.34 0.82 3.38
N THR A 34 -14.01 -0.47 3.43
CA THR A 34 -12.67 -0.94 3.80
C THR A 34 -11.75 -0.93 2.59
N ILE A 35 -10.56 -0.34 2.74
CA ILE A 35 -9.53 -0.36 1.71
C ILE A 35 -8.59 -1.53 1.99
N THR A 36 -8.41 -2.36 0.97
CA THR A 36 -7.51 -3.52 0.99
C THR A 36 -6.33 -3.25 0.08
N ILE A 37 -5.12 -3.40 0.63
CA ILE A 37 -3.85 -3.37 -0.07
C ILE A 37 -3.40 -4.79 -0.38
N SER A 38 -3.06 -5.04 -1.63
CA SER A 38 -2.42 -6.27 -2.08
C SER A 38 -1.17 -5.95 -2.90
N VAL A 39 -0.30 -6.94 -3.10
CA VAL A 39 0.83 -6.80 -4.02
C VAL A 39 0.34 -7.13 -5.42
N ALA A 40 0.42 -6.18 -6.35
CA ALA A 40 -0.02 -6.37 -7.73
C ALA A 40 1.04 -7.12 -8.56
N SER A 41 2.31 -6.74 -8.43
CA SER A 41 3.43 -7.39 -9.13
C SER A 41 4.27 -8.20 -8.15
N ASN A 42 4.07 -9.52 -8.13
CA ASN A 42 4.76 -10.42 -7.20
C ASN A 42 5.36 -11.64 -7.92
N SER A 43 6.33 -11.42 -8.80
CA SER A 43 7.00 -12.51 -9.55
C SER A 43 7.90 -13.39 -8.68
N THR A 44 8.35 -12.88 -7.53
CA THR A 44 9.26 -13.54 -6.59
C THR A 44 8.54 -14.39 -5.53
N GLY A 45 7.20 -14.34 -5.49
CA GLY A 45 6.38 -15.01 -4.47
C GLY A 45 6.66 -14.47 -3.07
N ALA A 46 6.80 -13.15 -2.94
CA ALA A 46 6.93 -12.43 -1.68
C ALA A 46 5.61 -12.39 -0.92
N SER A 47 5.69 -12.30 0.41
CA SER A 47 4.55 -12.13 1.30
C SER A 47 4.50 -10.68 1.78
N LEU A 48 3.33 -10.07 1.63
CA LEU A 48 3.04 -8.77 2.25
C LEU A 48 2.57 -9.00 3.69
N SER A 49 3.34 -8.49 4.63
CA SER A 49 3.04 -8.52 6.06
C SER A 49 2.56 -7.15 6.54
N GLY A 50 1.89 -7.13 7.69
CA GLY A 50 1.34 -5.92 8.29
C GLY A 50 -0.17 -5.82 8.14
N THR A 51 -0.71 -4.63 8.38
CA THR A 51 -2.14 -4.35 8.24
C THR A 51 -2.41 -4.05 6.78
N THR A 52 -3.05 -4.96 6.06
CA THR A 52 -3.40 -4.79 4.64
C THR A 52 -4.83 -4.32 4.43
N VAL A 53 -5.67 -4.36 5.47
CA VAL A 53 -7.06 -3.89 5.43
C VAL A 53 -7.23 -2.79 6.46
N VAL A 54 -7.54 -1.58 6.00
CA VAL A 54 -7.74 -0.41 6.86
C VAL A 54 -9.04 0.26 6.49
N ARG A 55 -9.79 0.69 7.50
CA ARG A 55 -10.94 1.56 7.31
C ARG A 55 -10.46 3.00 7.28
N PRO A 56 -10.70 3.76 6.19
CA PRO A 56 -10.28 5.14 6.09
C PRO A 56 -11.01 6.00 7.12
N VAL A 57 -10.31 7.01 7.63
CA VAL A 57 -10.86 8.07 8.48
C VAL A 57 -10.83 9.35 7.66
N ASN A 58 -11.98 10.02 7.52
CA ASN A 58 -12.14 11.17 6.63
C ASN A 58 -11.67 10.89 5.19
N GLY A 59 -11.94 9.68 4.68
CA GLY A 59 -11.56 9.28 3.31
C GLY A 59 -10.09 8.93 3.12
N ILE A 60 -9.29 8.90 4.20
CA ILE A 60 -7.85 8.59 4.14
C ILE A 60 -7.57 7.31 4.93
N ALA A 61 -7.07 6.28 4.25
CA ALA A 61 -6.56 5.07 4.89
C ALA A 61 -5.03 5.13 4.96
N SER A 62 -4.47 4.94 6.16
CA SER A 62 -3.02 4.94 6.39
C SER A 62 -2.54 3.54 6.76
N PHE A 63 -1.50 3.08 6.10
CA PHE A 63 -0.89 1.76 6.22
C PHE A 63 0.57 1.92 6.64
N GLY A 64 0.80 1.96 7.96
CA GLY A 64 2.10 2.30 8.55
C GLY A 64 2.96 1.12 8.98
N ASN A 65 2.54 -0.12 8.72
CA ASN A 65 3.25 -1.34 9.13
C ASN A 65 3.39 -2.35 7.99
N LEU A 66 3.27 -1.92 6.74
CA LEU A 66 3.45 -2.79 5.58
C LEU A 66 4.93 -3.17 5.42
N ALA A 67 5.21 -4.45 5.21
CA ALA A 67 6.56 -4.97 4.97
C ALA A 67 6.53 -6.12 3.95
N ILE A 68 7.60 -6.25 3.17
CA ILE A 68 7.77 -7.32 2.17
C ILE A 68 8.99 -8.15 2.54
N ASP A 69 8.85 -9.47 2.56
CA ASP A 69 9.84 -10.44 3.03
C ASP A 69 10.91 -10.83 1.99
N LYS A 70 10.82 -10.33 0.75
CA LYS A 70 11.77 -10.65 -0.32
C LYS A 70 12.22 -9.41 -1.10
N ALA A 71 13.48 -9.40 -1.49
CA ALA A 71 14.01 -8.33 -2.33
C ALA A 71 13.46 -8.43 -3.76
N GLY A 72 13.29 -7.28 -4.40
CA GLY A 72 12.72 -7.18 -5.74
C GLY A 72 12.00 -5.87 -5.96
N THR A 73 11.37 -5.75 -7.13
CA THR A 73 10.56 -4.58 -7.47
C THR A 73 9.08 -4.95 -7.37
N TYR A 74 8.33 -4.17 -6.60
CA TYR A 74 6.93 -4.44 -6.28
C TYR A 74 6.06 -3.23 -6.58
N THR A 75 4.76 -3.49 -6.74
CA THR A 75 3.70 -2.50 -6.84
C THR A 75 2.58 -2.92 -5.89
N LEU A 76 1.98 -1.95 -5.19
CA LEU A 76 0.84 -2.18 -4.32
C LEU A 76 -0.44 -1.80 -5.07
N GLN A 77 -1.45 -2.66 -5.02
CA GLN A 77 -2.80 -2.34 -5.47
C GLN A 77 -3.67 -2.03 -4.26
N ALA A 78 -4.27 -0.84 -4.26
CA ALA A 78 -5.34 -0.50 -3.35
C ALA A 78 -6.68 -0.79 -4.03
N SER A 79 -7.51 -1.56 -3.35
CA SER A 79 -8.83 -1.95 -3.83
C SER A 79 -9.85 -1.73 -2.74
N THR A 80 -11.07 -1.38 -3.12
CA THR A 80 -12.19 -1.25 -2.19
C THR A 80 -13.48 -1.60 -2.91
N SER A 81 -14.48 -2.07 -2.17
CA SER A 81 -15.82 -2.24 -2.72
C SER A 81 -16.42 -0.88 -3.07
N GLY A 82 -17.02 -0.78 -4.26
CA GLY A 82 -17.70 0.44 -4.71
C GLY A 82 -16.81 1.54 -5.30
N ALA A 83 -15.50 1.33 -5.46
CA ALA A 83 -14.62 2.28 -6.15
C ALA A 83 -13.60 1.56 -7.07
N THR A 84 -12.96 2.34 -7.94
CA THR A 84 -11.92 1.83 -8.85
C THR A 84 -10.64 1.50 -8.07
N SER A 85 -10.11 0.29 -8.30
CA SER A 85 -8.80 -0.09 -7.77
C SER A 85 -7.68 0.72 -8.42
N ILE A 86 -6.69 1.14 -7.63
CA ILE A 86 -5.52 1.88 -8.10
C ILE A 86 -4.25 1.10 -7.81
N VAL A 87 -3.22 1.31 -8.63
CA VAL A 87 -1.90 0.69 -8.45
C VAL A 87 -0.88 1.78 -8.14
N SER A 88 0.01 1.52 -7.18
CA SER A 88 1.10 2.42 -6.83
C SER A 88 2.18 2.48 -7.91
N SER A 89 3.03 3.50 -7.83
CA SER A 89 4.33 3.43 -8.52
C SER A 89 5.13 2.24 -8.01
N ALA A 90 6.00 1.72 -8.87
CA ALA A 90 6.91 0.65 -8.51
C ALA A 90 7.92 1.13 -7.46
N PHE A 91 8.19 0.29 -6.47
CA PHE A 91 9.19 0.53 -5.43
C PHE A 91 10.06 -0.71 -5.26
N THR A 92 11.30 -0.49 -4.83
CA THR A 92 12.29 -1.55 -4.67
C THR A 92 12.42 -1.96 -3.22
N ILE A 93 12.37 -3.27 -2.97
CA ILE A 93 12.77 -3.86 -1.70
C ILE A 93 14.20 -4.37 -1.86
N SER A 94 15.12 -3.82 -1.09
CA SER A 94 16.52 -4.23 -1.10
C SER A 94 16.73 -5.35 -0.09
N THR A 95 17.57 -6.34 -0.40
CA THR A 95 18.08 -7.22 0.65
C THR A 95 18.85 -6.35 1.64
N ARG A 96 18.61 -6.53 2.94
CA ARG A 96 19.44 -5.89 3.95
C ARG A 96 20.88 -6.35 3.74
N ASN A 97 21.71 -5.51 3.15
CA ASN A 97 23.13 -5.76 3.01
C ASN A 97 23.73 -5.58 4.41
N ALA A 98 24.04 -6.69 5.10
CA ALA A 98 24.89 -6.61 6.27
C ALA A 98 26.32 -6.26 5.82
N PRO A 99 27.02 -5.31 6.48
CA PRO A 99 28.43 -5.06 6.22
C PRO A 99 29.31 -6.25 6.64
#